data_AF-A0A1U7IF16-F1
#
_entry.id   AF-A0A1U7IF16-F1
#
_cell.length_a   1.000
_cell.length_b   1.000
_cell.length_c   1.000
_cell.angle_alpha   90.00
_cell.angle_beta   90.00
_cell.angle_gamma   90.00
#
_symmetry.space_group_name_H-M   'P 1'
#
loop_
_entity.id
_entity.type
_entity.pdbx_description
1 polymer ?
#
loop_
_entity_poly.entity_id
_entity_poly.type
_entity_poly.pdbx_seq_one_letter_code
_entity_poly.pdbx_strand_id
1 'polypeptide(L)'
;MLQSPDKPEATAQNLDKLKLKQDFAQLKAIFTDEIANLSLNDLDTTLASRLQSYLTEINKQLQLLEIDLSFLQASRQPATTQTKITQIYKRLETLTNYCQAVLDL
;
A
#
# COMPACT_ATOMS: atom_id res chain seq x y z
N MET A 1 -13.68 -33.87 22.97
CA MET A 1 -13.05 -32.54 23.06
C MET A 1 -11.92 -32.50 22.05
N LEU A 2 -12.18 -31.95 20.86
CA LEU A 2 -11.13 -31.59 19.89
C LEU A 2 -11.17 -30.07 19.81
N GLN A 3 -10.13 -29.42 20.32
CA GLN A 3 -9.92 -27.98 20.19
C GLN A 3 -9.56 -27.70 18.73
N SER A 4 -10.36 -26.87 18.07
CA SER A 4 -10.02 -26.27 16.78
C SER A 4 -8.84 -25.31 16.97
N PRO A 5 -7.88 -25.23 16.03
CA PRO A 5 -6.77 -24.30 16.13
C PRO A 5 -7.27 -22.87 16.02
N ASP A 6 -6.71 -22.02 16.88
CA ASP A 6 -6.84 -20.57 16.90
C ASP A 6 -6.86 -20.00 15.48
N LYS A 7 -8.02 -19.52 15.06
CA LYS A 7 -8.13 -18.53 14.01
C LYS A 7 -7.41 -17.30 14.56
N PRO A 8 -6.52 -16.62 13.81
CA PRO A 8 -6.03 -15.32 14.24
C PRO A 8 -7.24 -14.37 14.21
N GLU A 9 -7.96 -14.30 15.32
CA GLU A 9 -8.73 -13.13 15.68
C GLU A 9 -7.70 -12.03 15.88
N ALA A 10 -7.29 -11.44 14.75
CA ALA A 10 -6.79 -10.09 14.73
C ALA A 10 -7.88 -9.26 15.39
N THR A 11 -7.76 -9.14 16.70
CA THR A 11 -8.60 -8.30 17.54
C THR A 11 -8.54 -6.95 16.86
N ALA A 12 -9.70 -6.41 16.50
CA ALA A 12 -9.85 -5.06 16.02
C ALA A 12 -9.52 -4.08 17.18
N GLN A 13 -8.30 -4.17 17.71
CA GLN A 13 -7.71 -3.20 18.61
C GLN A 13 -7.75 -1.89 17.86
N ASN A 14 -8.62 -1.00 18.32
CA ASN A 14 -8.95 0.32 17.77
C ASN A 14 -7.97 0.80 16.70
N LEU A 15 -8.25 0.42 15.45
CA LEU A 15 -7.49 0.93 14.32
C LEU A 15 -7.73 2.44 14.30
N ASP A 16 -6.69 3.23 14.56
CA ASP A 16 -6.77 4.68 14.47
C ASP A 16 -6.86 5.08 12.99
N LYS A 17 -8.10 5.09 12.50
CA LYS A 17 -8.44 5.42 11.12
C LYS A 17 -8.02 6.85 10.73
N LEU A 18 -7.87 7.75 11.71
CA LEU A 18 -7.42 9.11 11.47
C LEU A 18 -5.91 9.14 11.28
N LYS A 19 -5.15 8.52 12.20
CA LYS A 19 -3.69 8.38 12.09
C LYS A 19 -3.30 7.67 10.80
N LEU A 20 -4.00 6.59 10.44
CA LEU A 20 -3.75 5.84 9.21
C LEU A 20 -3.92 6.71 7.95
N LYS A 21 -4.93 7.60 7.92
CA LYS A 21 -5.13 8.54 6.81
C LYS A 21 -4.01 9.58 6.74
N GLN A 22 -3.56 10.08 7.89
CA GLN A 22 -2.46 11.05 7.97
C GLN A 22 -1.15 10.42 7.47
N ASP A 23 -0.83 9.22 7.95
CA ASP A 23 0.38 8.49 7.56
C ASP A 23 0.38 8.18 6.06
N PHE A 24 -0.77 7.73 5.54
CA PHE A 24 -0.90 7.48 4.11
C PHE A 24 -0.79 8.76 3.28
N ALA A 25 -1.38 9.88 3.72
CA ALA A 25 -1.27 11.16 3.03
C ALA A 25 0.19 11.64 2.98
N GLN A 26 0.94 11.49 4.08
CA GLN A 26 2.36 11.81 4.12
C GLN A 26 3.17 10.92 3.18
N LEU A 27 2.96 9.61 3.20
CA LEU A 27 3.62 8.66 2.29
C LEU A 27 3.36 9.02 0.82
N LYS A 28 2.09 9.30 0.48
CA LYS A 28 1.70 9.66 -0.89
C LYS A 28 2.32 10.98 -1.34
N ALA A 29 2.42 11.97 -0.44
CA ALA A 29 3.10 13.24 -0.72
C ALA A 29 4.59 13.02 -1.01
N ILE A 30 5.33 12.31 -0.14
CA ILE A 30 6.74 11.98 -0.35
C ILE A 30 6.93 11.31 -1.71
N PHE A 31 6.13 10.30 -2.03
CA PHE A 31 6.24 9.62 -3.32
C PHE A 31 5.98 10.55 -4.50
N THR A 32 4.92 11.35 -4.45
CA THR A 32 4.53 12.22 -5.57
C THR A 32 5.51 13.35 -5.78
N ASP A 33 5.98 13.97 -4.70
CA ASP A 33 6.78 15.18 -4.74
C ASP A 33 8.26 14.87 -4.98
N GLU A 34 8.76 13.76 -4.42
CA GLU A 34 10.20 13.48 -4.40
C GLU A 34 10.60 12.31 -5.31
N ILE A 35 9.72 11.32 -5.54
CA ILE A 35 10.10 10.05 -6.18
C ILE A 35 9.54 9.93 -7.60
N ALA A 36 8.25 10.22 -7.79
CA ALA A 36 7.56 10.04 -9.06
C ALA A 36 8.11 10.94 -10.18
N ASN A 37 8.73 12.07 -9.82
CA ASN A 37 9.25 13.08 -10.73
C ASN A 37 10.77 13.09 -10.83
N LEU A 38 11.46 12.04 -10.37
CA LEU A 38 12.91 11.93 -10.50
C LEU A 38 13.32 12.04 -11.97
N SER A 39 14.31 12.89 -12.24
CA SER A 39 14.89 12.98 -13.59
C SER A 39 15.72 11.73 -13.85
N LEU A 40 15.37 10.98 -14.89
CA LEU A 40 16.04 9.73 -15.28
C LEU A 40 16.99 9.92 -16.48
N ASN A 41 17.29 11.18 -16.84
CA ASN A 41 18.02 11.52 -18.06
C ASN A 41 19.48 11.03 -18.06
N ASP A 42 20.06 10.82 -16.88
CA ASP A 42 21.44 10.36 -16.71
C ASP A 42 21.56 8.82 -16.62
N LEU A 43 20.44 8.08 -16.71
CA LEU A 43 20.42 6.62 -16.67
C LEU A 43 20.50 6.02 -18.09
N ASP A 44 21.03 4.81 -18.18
CA ASP A 44 20.89 3.99 -19.40
C ASP A 44 19.40 3.85 -19.78
N THR A 45 19.09 3.92 -21.08
CA THR A 45 17.72 3.89 -21.60
C THR A 45 16.92 2.67 -21.11
N THR A 46 17.55 1.51 -20.98
CA THR A 46 16.90 0.29 -20.50
C THR A 46 16.58 0.39 -19.01
N LEU A 47 17.52 0.89 -18.22
CA LEU A 47 17.35 1.10 -16.79
C LEU A 47 16.29 2.18 -16.51
N ALA A 48 16.33 3.30 -17.23
CA ALA A 48 15.35 4.38 -17.15
C ALA A 48 13.93 3.87 -17.43
N SER A 49 13.75 3.07 -18.49
CA SER A 49 12.45 2.49 -18.86
C SER A 49 11.92 1.52 -17.79
N ARG A 50 12.78 0.67 -17.23
CA ARG A 50 12.41 -0.25 -16.14
C ARG A 50 12.01 0.51 -14.88
N LEU A 51 12.82 1.48 -14.47
CA LEU A 51 12.54 2.32 -13.30
C LEU A 51 11.22 3.08 -13.48
N GLN A 52 11.00 3.71 -14.64
CA GLN A 52 9.74 4.40 -14.95
C GLN A 52 8.52 3.48 -14.88
N SER A 53 8.67 2.23 -15.34
CA SER A 53 7.61 1.22 -15.26
C SER A 53 7.27 0.89 -13.80
N TYR A 54 8.27 0.69 -12.95
CA TYR A 54 8.04 0.44 -11.52
C TYR A 54 7.42 1.66 -10.82
N LEU A 55 7.92 2.87 -11.08
CA LEU A 55 7.34 4.10 -10.51
C LEU A 55 5.86 4.25 -10.90
N THR A 56 5.50 3.88 -12.13
CA THR A 56 4.11 3.89 -12.61
C THR A 56 3.24 2.90 -11.83
N GLU A 57 3.71 1.67 -11.63
CA GLU A 57 2.97 0.67 -10.86
C GLU A 57 2.88 1.03 -9.36
N ILE A 58 3.93 1.60 -8.76
CA ILE A 58 3.88 2.10 -7.38
C ILE A 58 2.82 3.20 -7.24
N ASN A 59 2.80 4.18 -8.15
CA ASN A 59 1.79 5.25 -8.15
C ASN A 59 0.36 4.68 -8.21
N LYS A 60 0.13 3.71 -9.11
CA LYS A 60 -1.15 3.03 -9.24
C LYS A 60 -1.54 2.29 -7.96
N GLN A 61 -0.61 1.58 -7.32
CA GLN A 61 -0.90 0.89 -6.06
C GLN A 61 -1.19 1.87 -4.91
N LEU A 62 -0.53 3.02 -4.86
CA LEU A 62 -0.85 4.08 -3.91
C LEU A 62 -2.27 4.61 -4.11
N GLN A 63 -2.69 4.88 -5.36
CA GLN A 63 -4.07 5.31 -5.65
C GLN A 63 -5.11 4.26 -5.23
N LEU A 64 -4.85 2.98 -5.48
CA LEU A 64 -5.74 1.90 -5.05
C LEU A 64 -5.77 1.75 -3.52
N LEU A 65 -4.65 2.00 -2.84
CA LEU A 65 -4.58 1.97 -1.38
C LEU A 65 -5.41 3.09 -0.76
N GLU A 66 -5.38 4.29 -1.34
CA GLU A 66 -6.22 5.42 -0.92
C GLU A 66 -7.71 5.09 -0.99
N ILE A 67 -8.13 4.41 -2.06
CA ILE A 67 -9.51 3.94 -2.25
C ILE A 67 -9.88 2.93 -1.17
N ASP A 68 -9.02 1.94 -0.91
CA ASP A 68 -9.27 0.93 0.12
C ASP A 68 -9.35 1.54 1.53
N LEU A 69 -8.48 2.51 1.84
CA LEU A 69 -8.51 3.26 3.10
C LEU A 69 -9.80 4.07 3.24
N SER A 70 -10.26 4.71 2.17
CA SER A 70 -11.54 5.44 2.16
C SER A 70 -12.72 4.50 2.44
N PHE A 71 -12.72 3.30 1.85
CA PHE A 71 -13.73 2.28 2.16
C PHE A 71 -13.66 1.77 3.59
N LEU A 72 -12.45 1.57 4.12
CA LEU A 72 -12.25 1.16 5.52
C LEU A 72 -12.79 2.22 6.49
N GLN A 73 -12.63 3.51 6.15
CA GLN A 73 -13.18 4.61 6.93
C GLN A 73 -14.70 4.59 6.96
N ALA A 74 -15.35 4.37 5.81
CA ALA A 74 -16.80 4.31 5.69
C ALA A 74 -17.43 3.02 6.26
N SER A 75 -16.65 1.93 6.37
CA SER A 75 -17.14 0.63 6.83
C SER A 75 -17.55 0.65 8.32
N ARG A 76 -18.78 0.18 8.58
CA ARG A 76 -19.36 0.02 9.92
C ARG A 76 -19.65 -1.43 10.31
N GLN A 77 -19.60 -2.35 9.33
CA GLN A 77 -19.87 -3.78 9.54
C GLN A 77 -18.55 -4.52 9.80
N PRO A 78 -18.44 -5.34 10.86
CA PRO A 78 -17.19 -6.03 11.19
C PRO A 78 -16.67 -6.94 10.07
N ALA A 79 -17.55 -7.73 9.42
CA ALA A 79 -17.17 -8.63 8.34
C ALA A 79 -16.61 -7.89 7.10
N THR A 80 -17.22 -6.76 6.73
CA THR A 80 -16.76 -5.88 5.64
C THR A 80 -15.44 -5.21 6.00
N THR A 81 -15.29 -4.81 7.27
CA THR A 81 -14.06 -4.19 7.79
C THR A 81 -12.88 -5.17 7.71
N GLN A 82 -13.08 -6.43 8.11
CA GLN A 82 -12.02 -7.45 8.03
C GLN A 82 -11.61 -7.72 6.58
N THR A 83 -12.58 -7.79 5.66
CA THR A 83 -12.31 -7.97 4.23
C THR A 83 -11.46 -6.82 3.68
N LYS A 84 -11.77 -5.58 4.08
CA LYS A 84 -11.02 -4.38 3.68
C LYS A 84 -9.60 -4.37 4.26
N ILE A 85 -9.43 -4.76 5.52
CA ILE A 85 -8.10 -4.90 6.13
C ILE A 85 -7.26 -5.91 5.35
N THR A 86 -7.82 -7.07 4.98
CA THR A 86 -7.10 -8.07 4.16
C THR A 86 -6.70 -7.54 2.79
N GLN A 87 -7.57 -6.77 2.13
CA GLN A 87 -7.26 -6.13 0.84
C GLN A 87 -6.10 -5.13 0.97
N ILE A 88 -6.10 -4.32 2.04
CA ILE A 88 -5.04 -3.36 2.34
C ILE A 88 -3.71 -4.08 2.56
N TYR A 89 -3.66 -5.15 3.35
CA TYR A 89 -2.42 -5.91 3.58
C TYR A 89 -1.83 -6.46 2.29
N LYS A 90 -2.65 -7.07 1.42
CA LYS A 90 -2.19 -7.56 0.10
C LYS A 90 -1.61 -6.45 -0.77
N ARG A 91 -2.20 -5.26 -0.68
CA ARG A 91 -1.74 -4.10 -1.44
C ARG A 91 -0.42 -3.55 -0.91
N LEU A 92 -0.27 -3.49 0.41
CA LEU A 92 1.00 -3.14 1.05
C LEU A 92 2.11 -4.12 0.69
N GLU A 93 1.82 -5.42 0.67
CA GLU A 93 2.78 -6.44 0.20
C GLU A 93 3.21 -6.19 -1.25
N THR A 94 2.25 -5.89 -2.14
CA THR A 94 2.54 -5.58 -3.55
C THR A 94 3.39 -4.30 -3.68
N LEU A 95 3.08 -3.26 -2.92
CA LEU A 95 3.89 -2.03 -2.87
C LEU A 95 5.32 -2.32 -2.42
N THR A 96 5.49 -3.08 -1.33
CA THR A 96 6.81 -3.48 -0.83
C THR A 96 7.60 -4.25 -1.89
N ASN A 97 6.95 -5.15 -2.63
CA ASN A 97 7.62 -5.90 -3.70
C ASN A 97 8.08 -5.00 -4.86
N TYR A 98 7.28 -3.99 -5.24
CA TYR A 98 7.72 -3.01 -6.24
C TYR A 98 8.86 -2.13 -5.74
N CYS A 99 8.81 -1.70 -4.48
CA CYS A 99 9.91 -0.96 -3.86
C CYS A 99 11.21 -1.80 -3.85
N GLN A 100 11.12 -3.08 -3.49
CA GLN A 100 12.26 -3.99 -3.52
C GLN A 100 12.80 -4.17 -4.94
N ALA A 101 11.93 -4.36 -5.92
CA ALA A 101 12.34 -4.47 -7.31
C ALA A 101 13.06 -3.21 -7.82
N VAL A 102 12.68 -2.02 -7.34
CA VAL A 102 13.40 -0.76 -7.63
C VAL A 102 14.77 -0.72 -6.96
N LEU A 103 14.89 -1.20 -5.72
CA LEU A 103 16.17 -1.26 -5.00
C LEU A 103 17.15 -2.28 -5.61
N ASP A 104 16.63 -3.30 -6.29
CA ASP A 104 17.39 -4.37 -6.94
C ASP A 104 17.71 -4.09 -8.42
N LEU A 105 17.40 -2.88 -8.94
CA LEU A 105 17.71 -2.45 -10.32
C LEU A 105 19.18 -2.06 -10.50
#